data_AF-A0A9J6FM25-F1
#
_entry.id   AF-A0A9J6FM25-F1
#
_cell.length_a   1.000
_cell.length_b   1.000
_cell.length_c   1.000
_cell.angle_alpha   90.00
_cell.angle_beta   90.00
_cell.angle_gamma   90.00
#
_symmetry.space_group_name_H-M   'P 1'
#
loop_
_entity.id
_entity.type
_entity.pdbx_description
1 polymer ?
#
loop_
_entity_poly.entity_id
_entity_poly.type
_entity_poly.pdbx_seq_one_letter_code
_entity_poly.pdbx_strand_id
1 'polypeptide(L)'
;MKPVFLPANTTSHLPPLDAGIIQNAKRYFKGFLVHRLLVEIERKDNNLQISLIDALCFIAMAWERVSPKTIIRNCFGKGKCGVVVSVVTTSQEPEHSED
;
A
#
# COMPACT_ATOMS: atom_id res chain seq x y z
N MET A 1 13.30 2.60 18.25
CA MET A 1 11.89 2.45 17.80
C MET A 1 11.07 1.92 18.96
N LYS A 2 9.97 2.58 19.34
CA LYS A 2 9.06 2.10 20.39
C LYS A 2 7.89 1.36 19.73
N PRO A 3 7.52 0.14 20.18
CA PRO A 3 6.37 -0.57 19.64
C PRO A 3 5.08 0.15 20.04
N VAL A 4 4.19 0.38 19.07
CA VAL A 4 2.84 0.91 19.31
C VAL A 4 1.88 -0.26 19.28
N PHE A 5 1.12 -0.45 20.37
CA PHE A 5 0.08 -1.47 20.43
C PHE A 5 -1.15 -1.00 19.66
N LEU A 6 -1.66 -1.86 18.79
CA LEU A 6 -2.95 -1.66 18.15
C LEU A 6 -4.05 -1.92 19.19
N PRO A 7 -5.12 -1.11 19.22
CA PRO A 7 -6.23 -1.32 20.16
C PRO A 7 -6.87 -2.71 19.98
N ALA A 8 -7.39 -3.27 21.07
CA ALA A 8 -8.14 -4.53 21.01
C ALA A 8 -9.32 -4.37 20.03
N ASN A 9 -9.53 -5.40 19.20
CA ASN A 9 -10.45 -5.42 18.04
C ASN A 9 -9.92 -4.84 16.72
N THR A 10 -8.60 -4.63 16.56
CA THR A 10 -7.96 -4.33 15.25
C THR A 10 -7.93 -5.54 14.29
N THR A 11 -8.92 -6.44 14.40
CA THR A 11 -9.16 -7.56 13.47
C THR A 11 -10.48 -7.36 12.70
N SER A 12 -10.97 -6.13 12.54
CA SER A 12 -12.10 -5.87 11.66
C SER A 12 -11.63 -5.31 10.31
N HIS A 13 -11.46 -6.24 9.36
CA HIS A 13 -11.74 -6.14 7.92
C HIS A 13 -10.62 -6.18 6.85
N LEU A 14 -9.35 -5.90 7.12
CA LEU A 14 -8.15 -6.32 6.35
C LEU A 14 -6.97 -5.52 6.90
N PRO A 15 -5.82 -6.13 7.24
CA PRO A 15 -4.62 -5.37 7.59
C PRO A 15 -4.34 -4.30 6.51
N PRO A 16 -3.97 -3.06 6.87
CA PRO A 16 -3.61 -2.02 5.91
C PRO A 16 -2.56 -2.51 4.89
N LEU A 17 -1.69 -3.40 5.36
CA LEU A 17 -0.72 -4.17 4.58
C LEU A 17 -1.39 -4.95 3.43
N ASP A 18 -2.42 -5.73 3.74
CA ASP A 18 -3.11 -6.59 2.77
C ASP A 18 -3.99 -5.76 1.83
N ALA A 19 -4.65 -4.72 2.35
CA ALA A 19 -5.55 -3.88 1.57
C ALA A 19 -4.81 -2.99 0.57
N GLY A 20 -3.62 -2.48 0.90
CA GLY A 20 -2.92 -1.56 -0.01
C GLY A 20 -1.66 -2.13 -0.63
N ILE A 21 -0.77 -2.81 0.10
CA ILE A 21 0.50 -3.28 -0.48
C ILE A 21 0.24 -4.44 -1.43
N ILE A 22 -0.46 -5.49 -0.98
CA ILE A 22 -0.78 -6.65 -1.81
C ILE A 22 -1.66 -6.24 -3.00
N GLN A 23 -2.64 -5.36 -2.78
CA GLN A 23 -3.50 -4.87 -3.87
C GLN A 23 -2.69 -4.11 -4.93
N ASN A 24 -1.75 -3.25 -4.54
CA ASN A 24 -0.91 -2.51 -5.49
C ASN A 24 0.06 -3.43 -6.23
N ALA A 25 0.71 -4.36 -5.53
CA ALA A 25 1.58 -5.35 -6.16
C ALA A 25 0.82 -6.19 -7.20
N LYS A 26 -0.38 -6.69 -6.86
CA LYS A 26 -1.26 -7.42 -7.79
C LYS A 26 -1.64 -6.58 -9.01
N ARG A 27 -1.86 -5.27 -8.85
CA ARG A 27 -2.19 -4.37 -9.96
C ARG A 27 -1.02 -4.24 -10.94
N TYR A 28 0.19 -4.01 -10.44
CA TYR A 28 1.38 -3.92 -11.29
C TYR A 28 1.69 -5.25 -11.98
N PHE A 29 1.59 -6.36 -11.25
CA PHE A 29 1.75 -7.70 -11.82
C PHE A 29 0.83 -7.92 -13.03
N LYS A 30 -0.47 -7.63 -12.89
CA LYS A 30 -1.43 -7.75 -13.99
C LYS A 30 -1.09 -6.83 -15.17
N GLY A 31 -0.58 -5.62 -14.90
CA GLY A 31 -0.11 -4.70 -15.93
C GLY A 31 1.04 -5.28 -16.75
N PHE A 32 2.05 -5.86 -16.09
CA PHE A 32 3.17 -6.52 -16.77
C PHE A 32 2.72 -7.75 -17.57
N LEU A 33 1.81 -8.54 -17.01
CA LEU A 33 1.23 -9.69 -17.68
C LEU A 33 0.55 -9.30 -18.99
N VAL A 34 -0.36 -8.33 -18.95
CA VAL A 34 -1.08 -7.85 -20.13
C VAL A 34 -0.12 -7.25 -21.17
N HIS A 35 0.85 -6.45 -20.72
CA HIS A 35 1.85 -5.88 -21.62
C HIS A 35 2.69 -6.97 -22.30
N ARG A 36 3.10 -8.01 -21.56
CA ARG A 36 3.83 -9.15 -22.15
C ARG A 36 2.99 -9.86 -23.20
N LEU A 37 1.73 -10.14 -22.89
CA LEU A 37 0.80 -10.80 -23.82
C LEU A 37 0.57 -9.99 -25.08
N LEU A 38 0.43 -8.67 -24.94
CA LEU A 38 0.24 -7.76 -26.07
C LEU A 38 1.44 -7.78 -27.03
N VAL A 39 2.66 -7.74 -26.48
CA VAL A 39 3.89 -7.83 -27.30
C VAL A 39 3.95 -9.17 -28.05
N GLU A 40 3.51 -10.26 -27.43
CA GLU A 40 3.50 -11.59 -28.05
C GLU A 40 2.52 -11.66 -29.23
N ILE A 41 1.32 -11.10 -29.03
CA ILE A 41 0.29 -10.98 -30.07
C ILE A 41 0.79 -10.12 -31.24
N GLU A 42 1.44 -8.99 -30.96
CA GLU A 42 2.02 -8.13 -32.00
C GLU A 42 3.11 -8.83 -32.80
N ARG A 43 3.87 -9.73 -32.16
CA ARG A 43 4.89 -10.58 -32.80
C ARG A 43 4.31 -11.75 -33.59
N LYS A 44 2.98 -11.93 -33.58
CA LYS A 44 2.27 -13.10 -34.15
C LYS A 44 2.76 -14.43 -33.58
N ASP A 45 3.30 -14.40 -32.38
CA ASP A 45 3.60 -15.62 -31.66
C ASP A 45 2.31 -16.08 -30.94
N ASN A 46 1.98 -17.35 -31.12
CA ASN A 46 0.78 -17.94 -30.53
C ASN A 46 1.06 -18.49 -29.12
N ASN A 47 2.32 -18.46 -28.67
CA ASN A 47 2.74 -18.98 -27.39
C ASN A 47 2.56 -17.95 -26.27
N LEU A 48 1.31 -17.84 -25.78
CA LEU A 48 0.94 -16.95 -24.68
C LEU A 48 1.24 -17.52 -23.28
N GLN A 49 2.10 -18.53 -23.19
CA GLN A 49 2.45 -19.17 -21.93
C GLN A 49 3.37 -18.28 -21.09
N ILE A 50 3.11 -18.26 -19.79
CA ILE A 50 3.93 -17.52 -18.82
C ILE A 50 4.67 -18.54 -17.98
N SER A 51 6.00 -18.48 -18.02
CA SER A 51 6.83 -19.36 -17.20
C SER A 51 6.85 -18.90 -15.74
N LEU A 52 7.29 -19.80 -14.84
CA LEU A 52 7.49 -19.45 -13.44
C LEU A 52 8.53 -18.32 -13.28
N ILE A 53 9.57 -18.29 -14.12
CA ILE A 53 10.59 -17.25 -14.11
C ILE A 53 9.98 -15.91 -14.48
N ASP A 54 9.11 -15.86 -15.50
CA ASP A 54 8.41 -14.64 -15.89
C ASP A 54 7.53 -14.11 -14.73
N ALA A 55 6.80 -15.02 -14.07
CA ALA A 55 5.98 -14.66 -12.92
C ALA A 55 6.82 -14.07 -11.76
N LEU A 56 7.97 -14.66 -11.46
CA LEU A 56 8.90 -14.15 -10.45
C LEU A 56 9.43 -12.76 -10.82
N CYS A 57 9.83 -12.56 -12.09
CA CYS A 57 10.26 -11.27 -12.60
C CYS A 57 9.15 -10.22 -12.48
N PHE A 58 7.89 -10.57 -12.79
CA PHE A 58 6.77 -9.64 -12.66
C PHE A 58 6.48 -9.27 -11.21
N ILE A 59 6.63 -10.20 -10.27
CA ILE A 59 6.50 -9.92 -8.83
C ILE A 59 7.60 -8.97 -8.37
N ALA A 60 8.86 -9.22 -8.77
CA ALA A 60 9.99 -8.35 -8.42
C ALA A 60 9.80 -6.92 -8.96
N MET A 61 9.47 -6.79 -10.25
CA MET A 61 9.17 -5.49 -10.85
C MET A 61 7.94 -4.82 -10.24
N ALA A 62 6.91 -5.58 -9.90
CA ALA A 62 5.72 -5.04 -9.23
C ALA A 62 6.08 -4.47 -7.87
N TRP A 63 6.93 -5.16 -7.10
CA TRP A 63 7.41 -4.71 -5.80
C TRP A 63 8.18 -3.39 -5.89
N GLU A 64 9.11 -3.28 -6.84
CA GLU A 64 9.87 -2.03 -7.06
C GLU A 64 8.98 -0.84 -7.44
N ARG A 65 7.86 -1.09 -8.13
CA ARG A 65 6.89 -0.05 -8.52
C ARG A 65 6.01 0.39 -7.35
N VAL A 66 5.90 -0.39 -6.29
CA VAL A 66 5.11 0.00 -5.11
C VAL A 66 5.84 1.10 -4.35
N SER A 67 5.47 2.35 -4.61
CA SER A 67 6.03 3.51 -3.90
C SER A 67 5.49 3.61 -2.47
N PRO A 68 6.32 4.01 -1.48
CA PRO A 68 5.86 4.36 -0.14
C PRO A 68 4.75 5.42 -0.13
N LYS A 69 4.77 6.37 -1.08
CA LYS A 69 3.71 7.38 -1.21
C LYS A 69 2.36 6.74 -1.58
N THR A 70 2.39 5.78 -2.49
CA THR A 70 1.22 5.01 -2.93
C THR A 70 0.70 4.12 -1.81
N ILE A 71 1.59 3.50 -1.03
CA ILE A 71 1.26 2.73 0.18
C ILE A 71 0.58 3.63 1.21
N ILE A 72 1.19 4.76 1.58
CA ILE A 72 0.64 5.69 2.57
C ILE A 72 -0.77 6.14 2.16
N ARG A 73 -0.96 6.50 0.89
CA ARG A 73 -2.29 6.90 0.38
C ARG A 73 -3.30 5.75 0.37
N ASN A 74 -2.91 4.55 -0.05
CA ASN A 74 -3.84 3.44 -0.27
C ASN A 74 -4.13 2.62 0.99
N CYS A 75 -3.16 2.50 1.90
CA CYS A 75 -3.25 1.79 3.17
C CYS A 75 -3.72 2.70 4.32
N PHE A 76 -3.20 3.94 4.38
CA PHE A 76 -3.37 4.86 5.52
C PHE A 76 -4.09 6.15 5.16
N GLY A 77 -4.66 6.25 3.95
CA GLY A 77 -5.50 7.36 3.55
C GLY A 77 -6.73 7.48 4.46
N LYS A 78 -7.18 8.72 4.69
CA LYS A 78 -8.36 9.04 5.52
C LYS A 78 -9.53 8.11 5.16
N GLY A 79 -9.99 7.33 6.14
CA GLY A 79 -11.13 6.41 6.02
C GLY A 79 -10.79 4.93 5.78
N LYS A 80 -9.52 4.54 5.59
CA LYS A 80 -9.12 3.13 5.40
C LYS A 80 -8.36 2.50 6.57
N CYS A 81 -7.72 3.32 7.38
CA CYS A 81 -7.13 2.92 8.64
C CYS A 81 -7.65 3.90 9.69
N GLY A 82 -8.29 3.41 10.75
CA GLY A 82 -8.89 4.22 11.83
C GLY A 82 -7.86 4.91 12.72
N VAL A 83 -6.77 5.45 12.15
CA VAL A 83 -5.75 6.19 12.90
C VAL A 83 -6.20 7.65 12.96
N VAL A 84 -6.91 7.98 14.05
CA VAL A 84 -7.08 9.37 14.46
C VAL A 84 -5.75 9.86 15.03
N VAL A 85 -5.07 10.75 14.31
CA VAL A 85 -3.93 11.47 14.88
C VAL A 85 -4.51 12.57 15.75
N SER A 86 -4.55 12.34 17.06
CA SER A 86 -4.84 13.39 18.03
C SER A 86 -3.67 14.37 18.03
N VAL A 87 -3.88 15.56 17.48
CA VAL A 87 -2.96 16.68 17.64
C VAL A 87 -3.03 17.07 19.11
N VAL A 88 -1.97 16.78 19.87
CA VAL A 88 -1.81 17.33 21.22
C VAL A 88 -1.36 18.77 21.06
N THR A 89 -2.31 19.69 21.12
CA THR A 89 -2.01 21.11 21.28
C THR A 89 -1.73 21.36 22.77
N THR A 90 -0.45 21.44 23.14
CA THR A 90 -0.07 22.11 24.38
C THR A 90 -0.22 23.61 24.14
N SER A 91 -1.27 24.21 24.69
CA SER A 91 -1.39 25.67 24.84
C SER A 91 -1.43 26.01 26.31
N GLN A 92 -0.54 26.92 26.69
CA GLN A 92 -0.19 27.40 28.02
C GLN A 92 -1.35 28.12 28.73
N GLU A 93 -1.42 27.99 30.06
CA GLU A 93 -2.19 28.88 30.95
C GLU A 93 -1.64 30.32 30.85
N PRO A 94 -2.49 31.35 30.78
CA PRO A 94 -2.11 32.69 31.18
C PRO A 94 -2.42 32.90 32.67
N GLU A 95 -1.37 33.16 33.45
CA GLU A 95 -1.48 33.87 34.72
C GLU A 95 -2.20 35.21 34.49
N HIS A 96 -3.20 35.51 35.31
CA HIS A 96 -3.74 36.86 35.44
C HIS A 96 -3.60 37.31 36.89
N SER A 97 -2.75 38.33 37.02
CA SER A 97 -2.48 39.33 38.05
C SER A 97 -3.44 39.50 39.24
N GLU A 98 -2.79 39.75 40.37
CA GLU A 98 -3.24 40.19 41.69
C GLU A 98 -4.13 41.45 41.65
N ASP A 99 -5.17 41.44 42.51
CA ASP A 99 -5.67 42.57 43.30
C ASP A 99 -5.92 42.06 44.73
#